data_AF-A0A1S3KK26-F1
#
_entry.id   AF-A0A1S3KK26-F1
#
_cell.length_a   1.000
_cell.length_b   1.000
_cell.length_c   1.000
_cell.angle_alpha   90.00
_cell.angle_beta   90.00
_cell.angle_gamma   90.00
#
_symmetry.space_group_name_H-M   'P 1'
#
loop_
_entity.id
_entity.type
_entity.pdbx_description
1 polymer ?
#
loop_
_entity_poly.entity_id
_entity_poly.type
_entity_poly.pdbx_seq_one_letter_code
_entity_poly.pdbx_strand_id
1 'polypeptide(L)'
;MIHFVCRVVGWFAIKLHTTYRLSSFFCIVSEFIQTRMSSAKQSKEKDPADIVNQNAIHIETIKKENRSQKVYTLFSINPYKRLHILTDKPMAGNKTHDKVQEDPAFLRAIHRACLEPTKKYTHPQTESQEIGWISRPLIVSDRSDRRLNWSRQNSEITKYMDAAWRLKEQTQNLG
;
A
#
# COMPACT_ATOMS: atom_id res chain seq x y z
N MET A 1 42.54 -15.03 -43.11
CA MET A 1 41.32 -14.96 -43.95
C MET A 1 40.11 -14.96 -43.04
N ILE A 2 39.04 -14.24 -43.44
CA ILE A 2 37.88 -13.73 -42.67
C ILE A 2 38.23 -12.41 -41.97
N HIS A 3 38.09 -11.22 -42.57
CA HIS A 3 36.91 -10.42 -43.01
C HIS A 3 35.99 -9.88 -41.89
N PHE A 4 35.89 -8.54 -41.87
CA PHE A 4 34.72 -7.67 -41.56
C PHE A 4 34.23 -7.59 -40.08
N VAL A 5 33.75 -6.47 -39.53
CA VAL A 5 33.62 -5.07 -39.99
C VAL A 5 33.35 -4.15 -38.78
N CYS A 6 33.65 -2.87 -38.97
CA CYS A 6 33.42 -1.72 -38.09
C CYS A 6 31.92 -1.38 -37.92
N ARG A 7 31.48 -0.89 -36.74
CA ARG A 7 30.37 0.08 -36.70
C ARG A 7 30.50 1.05 -35.52
N VAL A 8 30.53 2.32 -35.89
CA VAL A 8 30.59 3.56 -35.11
C VAL A 8 29.21 3.85 -34.47
N VAL A 9 29.19 4.91 -33.64
CA VAL A 9 28.07 5.82 -33.29
C VAL A 9 27.51 5.51 -31.89
N GLY A 10 27.54 6.39 -30.90
CA GLY A 10 27.87 7.81 -30.83
C GLY A 10 27.73 8.30 -29.38
N TRP A 11 28.16 9.53 -29.13
CA TRP A 11 28.06 10.21 -27.84
C TRP A 11 26.65 10.74 -27.58
N PHE A 12 26.19 10.66 -26.33
CA PHE A 12 25.17 11.56 -25.82
C PHE A 12 25.52 11.99 -24.40
N ALA A 13 25.90 13.26 -24.27
CA ALA A 13 26.14 13.94 -23.01
C ALA A 13 24.84 14.63 -22.58
N ILE A 14 24.36 14.34 -21.37
CA ILE A 14 23.36 15.18 -20.71
C ILE A 14 24.09 16.02 -19.68
N LYS A 15 24.15 17.31 -19.98
CA LYS A 15 24.71 18.38 -19.16
C LYS A 15 23.55 18.91 -18.31
N LEU A 16 23.63 18.74 -16.98
CA LEU A 16 22.89 19.56 -16.04
C LEU A 16 23.86 20.14 -15.03
N HIS A 17 23.64 21.42 -14.79
CA HIS A 17 24.63 22.43 -14.49
C HIS A 17 24.63 22.70 -12.98
N THR A 18 25.72 22.39 -12.29
CA THR A 18 25.94 22.90 -10.93
C THR A 18 27.41 23.25 -10.72
N THR A 19 27.62 24.54 -10.54
CA THR A 19 28.74 25.23 -9.89
C THR A 19 29.21 24.45 -8.63
N TYR A 20 30.49 24.27 -8.32
CA TYR A 20 31.39 25.28 -7.77
C TYR A 20 32.88 24.84 -7.88
N ARG A 21 33.67 25.72 -8.52
CA ARG A 21 35.02 26.20 -8.16
C ARG A 21 36.01 25.25 -7.46
N LEU A 22 36.87 24.63 -8.27
CA LEU A 22 38.23 24.25 -7.89
C LEU A 22 39.04 25.50 -7.50
N SER A 23 39.75 25.43 -6.38
CA SER A 23 40.80 26.36 -6.01
C SER A 23 42.01 25.55 -5.57
N SER A 24 43.06 25.60 -6.40
CA SER A 24 44.47 25.68 -6.01
C SER A 24 45.09 24.55 -5.18
N PHE A 25 46.31 24.09 -5.38
CA PHE A 25 47.40 24.21 -6.37
C PHE A 25 48.53 23.34 -5.75
N PHE A 26 49.64 23.14 -6.48
CA PHE A 26 50.91 22.54 -6.05
C PHE A 26 50.99 20.99 -6.03
N CYS A 27 51.54 20.33 -7.06
CA CYS A 27 52.95 20.27 -7.54
C CYS A 27 53.92 19.60 -6.54
N ILE A 28 54.51 18.48 -6.97
CA ILE A 28 55.97 18.23 -7.18
C ILE A 28 56.15 16.70 -7.23
N VAL A 29 56.31 16.11 -8.43
CA VAL A 29 57.56 15.74 -9.15
C VAL A 29 58.35 14.58 -8.53
N SER A 30 58.84 13.72 -9.44
CA SER A 30 60.04 12.87 -9.33
C SER A 30 59.75 11.49 -8.74
N GLU A 31 59.58 10.51 -9.61
CA GLU A 31 60.63 9.55 -10.03
C GLU A 31 61.03 8.62 -8.87
N PHE A 32 61.02 7.32 -9.11
CA PHE A 32 62.25 6.62 -9.45
C PHE A 32 61.99 5.11 -9.53
N ILE A 33 62.76 4.51 -10.41
CA ILE A 33 62.60 3.19 -10.99
C ILE A 33 63.09 2.12 -10.01
N GLN A 34 62.74 0.88 -10.34
CA GLN A 34 63.60 -0.32 -10.20
C GLN A 34 63.13 -1.32 -9.13
N THR A 35 62.37 -2.28 -9.64
CA THR A 35 62.68 -3.72 -9.53
C THR A 35 62.94 -4.26 -8.13
N ARG A 36 61.92 -4.89 -7.54
CA ARG A 36 62.15 -6.07 -6.70
C ARG A 36 61.71 -7.32 -7.44
N MET A 37 62.73 -7.97 -7.99
CA MET A 37 62.91 -9.40 -8.20
C MET A 37 61.65 -10.26 -8.00
N SER A 38 61.20 -10.87 -9.10
CA SER A 38 60.38 -12.06 -9.10
C SER A 38 61.12 -13.19 -8.38
N SER A 39 60.84 -13.36 -7.10
CA SER A 39 61.12 -14.61 -6.41
C SER A 39 60.18 -15.66 -6.99
N ALA A 40 60.78 -16.70 -7.59
CA ALA A 40 60.07 -17.87 -8.06
C ALA A 40 59.09 -18.35 -6.97
N LYS A 41 57.84 -18.63 -7.36
CA LYS A 41 56.88 -19.34 -6.53
C LYS A 41 57.51 -20.66 -6.08
N GLN A 42 58.14 -20.68 -4.91
CA GLN A 42 58.22 -21.89 -4.14
C GLN A 42 56.78 -22.23 -3.76
N SER A 43 56.29 -23.33 -4.32
CA SER A 43 55.11 -24.02 -3.83
C SER A 43 55.42 -24.50 -2.42
N LYS A 44 55.33 -23.59 -1.44
CA LYS A 44 55.13 -24.01 -0.07
C LYS A 44 53.78 -24.69 -0.07
N GLU A 45 53.76 -26.00 0.17
CA GLU A 45 52.57 -26.68 0.67
C GLU A 45 51.94 -25.74 1.69
N LYS A 46 50.73 -25.26 1.40
CA LYS A 46 50.04 -24.39 2.33
C LYS A 46 49.76 -25.26 3.55
N ASP A 47 50.49 -25.01 4.63
CA ASP A 47 50.16 -25.61 5.93
C ASP A 47 48.66 -25.49 6.15
N PRO A 48 47.99 -26.55 6.64
CA PRO A 48 46.55 -26.58 6.77
C PRO A 48 46.13 -25.32 7.52
N ALA A 49 45.30 -24.51 6.87
CA ALA A 49 44.96 -23.19 7.37
C ALA A 49 44.43 -23.31 8.81
N ASP A 50 45.14 -22.70 9.76
CA ASP A 50 44.73 -22.72 11.15
C ASP A 50 43.39 -21.97 11.29
N ILE A 51 42.35 -22.78 11.42
CA ILE A 51 40.95 -22.36 11.49
C ILE A 51 40.76 -21.42 12.70
N VAL A 52 41.51 -21.65 13.79
CA VAL A 52 41.42 -20.84 15.00
C VAL A 52 41.93 -19.43 14.72
N ASN A 53 43.08 -19.30 14.05
CA ASN A 53 43.64 -18.00 13.69
C ASN A 53 42.78 -17.25 12.67
N GLN A 54 42.22 -17.93 11.66
CA GLN A 54 41.30 -17.31 10.70
C GLN A 54 40.02 -16.79 11.38
N ASN A 55 39.47 -17.56 12.30
CA ASN A 55 38.31 -17.15 13.08
C ASN A 55 38.63 -15.95 13.99
N ALA A 56 39.84 -15.89 14.56
CA ALA A 56 40.28 -14.75 15.35
C ALA A 56 40.34 -13.46 14.51
N ILE A 57 40.86 -13.55 13.27
CA ILE A 57 40.89 -12.43 12.32
C ILE A 57 39.47 -12.00 11.96
N HIS A 58 38.56 -12.93 11.64
CA HIS A 58 37.18 -12.59 11.29
C HIS A 58 36.44 -11.90 12.45
N ILE A 59 36.61 -12.40 13.68
CA ILE A 59 36.03 -11.77 14.87
C ILE A 59 36.56 -10.34 15.06
N GLU A 60 37.86 -10.12 14.83
CA GLU A 60 38.46 -8.80 14.95
C GLU A 60 37.94 -7.83 13.87
N THR A 61 37.80 -8.30 12.64
CA THR A 61 37.22 -7.53 11.52
C THR A 61 35.77 -7.15 11.80
N ILE A 62 34.92 -8.11 12.20
CA ILE A 62 33.52 -7.84 12.56
C ILE A 62 33.45 -6.81 13.70
N LYS A 63 34.33 -6.91 14.69
CA LYS A 63 34.40 -5.92 15.79
C LYS A 63 34.79 -4.53 15.28
N LYS A 64 35.73 -4.41 14.34
CA LYS A 64 36.13 -3.13 13.75
C LYS A 64 35.01 -2.51 12.91
N GLU A 65 34.35 -3.32 12.09
CA GLU A 65 33.21 -2.91 11.26
C GLU A 65 32.07 -2.40 12.14
N ASN A 66 31.67 -3.16 13.15
CA ASN A 66 30.61 -2.76 14.10
C ASN A 66 30.96 -1.50 14.89
N ARG A 67 32.23 -1.25 15.21
CA ARG A 67 32.68 0.01 15.84
C ARG A 67 32.49 1.21 14.93
N SER A 68 32.65 1.03 13.62
CA SER A 68 32.56 2.10 12.62
C SER A 68 31.17 2.26 12.00
N GLN A 69 30.28 1.27 12.15
CA GLN A 69 28.94 1.28 11.57
C GLN A 69 28.02 2.24 12.31
N LYS A 70 27.59 3.31 11.64
CA LYS A 70 26.54 4.22 12.13
C LYS A 70 25.22 3.89 11.45
N VAL A 71 24.29 3.28 12.20
CA VAL A 71 22.94 2.97 11.70
C VAL A 71 22.03 4.17 11.96
N TYR A 72 21.72 4.93 10.90
CA TYR A 72 20.76 6.02 10.97
C TYR A 72 19.34 5.46 10.84
N THR A 73 18.66 5.25 11.97
CA THR A 73 17.28 4.73 12.02
C THR A 73 16.23 5.79 11.70
N LEU A 74 16.59 7.07 11.84
CA LEU A 74 15.72 8.21 11.59
C LEU A 74 16.36 9.10 10.52
N PHE A 75 16.19 8.74 9.25
CA PHE A 75 16.56 9.61 8.14
C PHE A 75 15.37 10.54 7.82
N SER A 76 15.53 11.84 8.04
CA SER A 76 14.61 12.86 7.53
C SER A 76 15.38 13.87 6.69
N ILE A 77 14.88 14.16 5.49
CA ILE A 77 15.48 15.13 4.56
C ILE A 77 15.48 16.54 5.16
N ASN A 78 14.50 16.84 6.03
CA ASN A 78 14.40 18.10 6.76
C ASN A 78 14.52 17.83 8.28
N PRO A 79 15.48 18.46 8.99
CA PRO A 79 15.66 18.27 10.43
C PRO A 79 14.55 18.91 11.28
N TYR A 80 13.79 19.86 10.74
CA TYR A 80 12.76 20.60 11.49
C TYR A 80 11.33 20.09 11.24
N LYS A 81 11.10 19.29 10.19
CA LYS A 81 9.79 18.74 9.86
C LYS A 81 9.89 17.29 9.43
N ARG A 82 9.33 16.38 10.23
CA ARG A 82 9.12 14.99 9.82
C ARG A 82 7.98 14.99 8.80
N LEU A 83 8.30 14.71 7.53
CA LEU A 83 7.29 14.50 6.49
C LEU A 83 6.58 13.17 6.74
N HIS A 84 5.61 13.15 7.66
CA HIS A 84 4.60 12.09 7.68
C HIS A 84 3.53 12.45 6.64
N ILE A 85 3.80 12.13 5.37
CA ILE A 85 2.80 12.20 4.30
C ILE A 85 2.65 10.82 3.69
N LEU A 86 2.44 9.82 4.53
CA LEU A 86 1.79 8.60 4.11
C LEU A 86 0.41 8.66 4.76
N THR A 87 -0.58 9.10 3.98
CA THR A 87 -1.97 8.86 4.34
C THR A 87 -2.16 7.35 4.43
N ASP A 88 -2.72 6.88 5.54
CA ASP A 88 -3.01 5.47 5.71
C ASP A 88 -3.89 4.97 4.56
N LYS A 89 -3.77 3.68 4.21
CA LYS A 89 -4.66 3.08 3.21
C LYS A 89 -6.11 3.35 3.63
N PRO A 90 -7.03 3.65 2.70
CA PRO A 90 -8.43 3.92 3.03
C PRO A 90 -9.11 2.74 3.74
N MET A 91 -8.59 1.52 3.57
CA MET A 91 -9.05 0.29 4.23
C MET A 91 -8.14 -0.16 5.39
N ALA A 92 -7.09 0.60 5.73
CA ALA A 92 -6.30 0.28 6.90
C ALA A 92 -7.21 0.49 8.13
N GLY A 93 -7.54 -0.61 8.82
CA GLY A 93 -8.37 -0.58 10.02
C GLY A 93 -7.77 0.21 11.19
N ASN A 94 -6.60 0.84 11.00
CA ASN A 94 -6.04 1.76 11.97
C ASN A 94 -6.67 3.14 11.75
N LYS A 95 -7.77 3.34 12.44
CA LYS A 95 -8.59 4.54 12.35
C LYS A 95 -7.93 5.66 13.14
N THR A 96 -6.82 6.18 12.66
CA THR A 96 -6.16 7.34 13.26
C THR A 96 -7.11 8.57 13.24
N HIS A 97 -8.13 8.56 12.39
CA HIS A 97 -9.19 9.57 12.28
C HIS A 97 -10.34 9.42 13.30
N ASP A 98 -10.49 8.28 13.99
CA ASP A 98 -11.65 8.00 14.87
C ASP A 98 -11.68 8.83 16.16
N LYS A 99 -10.63 9.61 16.45
CA LYS A 99 -10.55 10.43 17.67
C LYS A 99 -10.87 11.91 17.44
N VAL A 100 -11.24 12.29 16.22
CA VAL A 100 -11.74 13.65 15.96
C VAL A 100 -13.21 13.66 16.36
N GLN A 101 -13.56 14.43 17.39
CA GLN A 101 -14.94 14.72 17.76
C GLN A 101 -15.65 15.28 16.52
N GLU A 102 -16.56 14.51 15.93
CA GLU A 102 -17.33 14.95 14.77
C GLU A 102 -18.16 16.18 15.13
N ASP A 103 -18.36 17.09 14.16
CA ASP A 103 -19.13 18.31 14.36
C ASP A 103 -20.59 17.96 14.73
N PRO A 104 -21.09 18.39 15.90
CA PRO A 104 -22.47 18.11 16.30
C PRO A 104 -23.51 18.74 15.36
N ALA A 105 -23.17 19.82 14.63
CA ALA A 105 -24.06 20.37 13.61
C ALA A 105 -24.22 19.42 12.42
N PHE A 106 -23.12 18.81 11.95
CA PHE A 106 -23.15 17.80 10.90
C PHE A 106 -23.98 16.58 11.30
N LEU A 107 -23.75 16.04 12.49
CA LEU A 107 -24.53 14.90 13.01
C LEU A 107 -26.02 15.21 13.05
N ARG A 108 -26.40 16.38 13.55
CA ARG A 108 -27.81 16.82 13.57
C ARG A 108 -28.41 16.94 12.18
N ALA A 109 -27.64 17.40 11.19
CA ALA A 109 -28.10 17.49 9.80
C ALA A 109 -28.38 16.10 9.21
N ILE A 110 -27.48 15.14 9.43
CA ILE A 110 -27.66 13.75 8.98
C ILE A 110 -28.86 13.13 9.67
N HIS A 111 -28.95 13.22 11.00
CA HIS A 111 -30.09 12.70 11.74
C HIS A 111 -31.41 13.31 11.24
N ARG A 112 -31.46 14.62 11.03
CA ARG A 112 -32.63 15.31 10.49
C ARG A 112 -32.99 14.87 9.07
N ALA A 113 -31.99 14.54 8.24
CA ALA A 113 -32.22 14.05 6.89
C ALA A 113 -32.77 12.62 6.87
N CYS A 114 -32.36 11.77 7.83
CA CYS A 114 -32.84 10.39 7.97
C CYS A 114 -34.20 10.27 8.68
N LEU A 115 -34.73 11.35 9.27
CA LEU A 115 -36.05 11.31 9.88
C LEU A 115 -37.15 11.08 8.85
N GLU A 116 -38.19 10.36 9.26
CA GLU A 116 -39.41 10.18 8.48
C GLU A 116 -40.04 11.54 8.11
N PRO A 117 -40.65 11.67 6.92
CA PRO A 117 -41.28 12.93 6.48
C PRO A 117 -42.29 13.49 7.48
N THR A 118 -43.08 12.62 8.12
CA THR A 118 -44.08 12.95 9.15
C THR A 118 -43.48 13.50 10.44
N LYS A 119 -42.21 13.19 10.73
CA LYS A 119 -41.46 13.76 11.87
C LYS A 119 -40.79 15.08 11.50
N LYS A 120 -40.56 15.33 10.21
CA LYS A 120 -39.86 16.52 9.70
C LYS A 120 -40.81 17.68 9.39
N TYR A 121 -42.00 17.38 8.89
CA TYR A 121 -43.01 18.37 8.52
C TYR A 121 -44.37 18.00 9.14
N THR A 122 -45.19 19.01 9.41
CA THR A 122 -46.53 18.83 9.99
C THR A 122 -47.55 18.35 8.95
N HIS A 123 -47.39 18.78 7.70
CA HIS A 123 -48.28 18.49 6.59
C HIS A 123 -47.47 18.07 5.36
N PRO A 124 -48.04 17.25 4.45
CA PRO A 124 -47.39 16.90 3.20
C PRO A 124 -47.07 18.17 2.41
N GLN A 125 -45.90 18.21 1.77
CA GLN A 125 -45.45 19.36 0.99
C GLN A 125 -45.73 19.20 -0.51
N THR A 126 -45.99 17.97 -0.95
CA THR A 126 -46.27 17.63 -2.35
C THR A 126 -47.44 16.66 -2.42
N GLU A 127 -48.20 16.69 -3.52
CA GLU A 127 -49.32 15.78 -3.79
C GLU A 127 -48.92 14.30 -3.65
N SER A 128 -47.71 13.95 -4.11
CA SER A 128 -47.19 12.59 -4.00
C SER A 128 -46.96 12.14 -2.55
N GLN A 129 -46.68 13.07 -1.62
CA GLN A 129 -46.52 12.76 -0.21
C GLN A 129 -47.86 12.52 0.48
N GLU A 130 -48.97 13.03 -0.06
CA GLU A 130 -50.31 12.85 0.53
C GLU A 130 -50.72 11.38 0.56
N ILE A 131 -50.45 10.64 -0.53
CA ILE A 131 -50.86 9.24 -0.72
C ILE A 131 -50.27 8.30 0.36
N GLY A 132 -49.15 8.68 0.98
CA GLY A 132 -48.46 7.88 2.01
C GLY A 132 -48.28 8.61 3.35
N TRP A 133 -48.89 9.77 3.54
CA TRP A 133 -48.65 10.61 4.72
C TRP A 133 -49.10 9.91 6.02
N ILE A 134 -50.25 9.24 5.97
CA ILE A 134 -50.78 8.44 7.08
C ILE A 134 -50.69 6.96 6.65
N SER A 135 -49.57 6.32 6.96
CA SER A 135 -49.33 4.91 6.61
C SER A 135 -49.96 3.91 7.59
N ARG A 136 -50.45 4.38 8.74
CA ARG A 136 -51.11 3.52 9.73
C ARG A 136 -52.51 3.16 9.22
N PRO A 137 -52.83 1.86 9.09
CA PRO A 137 -54.15 1.46 8.62
C PRO A 137 -55.22 1.90 9.62
N LEU A 138 -56.34 2.42 9.12
CA LEU A 138 -57.47 2.87 9.94
C LEU A 138 -58.16 1.70 10.67
N ILE A 139 -58.05 0.50 10.11
CA ILE A 139 -58.57 -0.75 10.67
C ILE A 139 -57.37 -1.60 11.07
N VAL A 140 -57.37 -2.11 12.31
CA VAL A 140 -56.36 -3.07 12.75
C VAL A 140 -56.56 -4.37 11.96
N SER A 141 -55.63 -4.65 11.06
CA SER A 141 -55.66 -5.90 10.29
C SER A 141 -55.05 -7.02 11.12
N ASP A 142 -55.89 -7.91 11.63
CA ASP A 142 -55.43 -9.16 12.24
C ASP A 142 -54.99 -10.13 11.15
N ARG A 143 -53.68 -10.27 10.96
CA ARG A 143 -53.10 -11.23 10.01
C ARG A 143 -53.02 -12.65 10.57
N SER A 144 -53.34 -12.87 11.84
CA SER A 144 -53.36 -14.20 12.44
C SER A 144 -54.62 -14.99 12.08
N ASP A 145 -55.70 -14.30 11.71
CA ASP A 145 -56.95 -14.95 11.31
C ASP A 145 -56.79 -15.70 9.97
N ARG A 146 -56.72 -17.03 10.05
CA ARG A 146 -56.64 -17.94 8.90
C ARG A 146 -57.91 -17.92 8.04
N ARG A 147 -59.03 -17.40 8.55
CA ARG A 147 -60.27 -17.25 7.77
C ARG A 147 -60.21 -16.11 6.77
N LEU A 148 -59.36 -15.12 6.97
CA LEU A 148 -59.27 -13.93 6.10
C LEU A 148 -57.90 -13.81 5.43
N ASN A 149 -56.85 -14.41 5.99
CA ASN A 149 -55.49 -14.31 5.48
C ASN A 149 -55.07 -15.58 4.72
N TRP A 150 -55.22 -15.56 3.40
CA TRP A 150 -54.78 -16.63 2.48
C TRP A 150 -53.61 -16.19 1.59
N SER A 151 -52.54 -15.70 2.21
CA SER A 151 -51.32 -15.36 1.45
C SER A 151 -50.78 -16.57 0.66
N ARG A 152 -50.31 -16.33 -0.57
CA ARG A 152 -49.67 -17.38 -1.38
C ARG A 152 -48.37 -17.81 -0.71
N GLN A 153 -48.21 -19.11 -0.51
CA GLN A 153 -47.00 -19.70 0.08
C GLN A 153 -46.33 -20.59 -0.95
N ASN A 154 -44.99 -20.55 -1.01
CA ASN A 154 -44.24 -21.40 -1.91
C ASN A 154 -44.22 -22.83 -1.37
N SER A 155 -44.64 -23.78 -2.21
CA SER A 155 -44.48 -25.21 -1.92
C SER A 155 -43.02 -25.63 -2.09
N GLU A 156 -42.63 -26.77 -1.52
CA GLU A 156 -41.27 -27.32 -1.69
C GLU A 156 -40.93 -27.55 -3.17
N ILE A 157 -41.91 -27.95 -3.98
CA ILE A 157 -41.77 -28.12 -5.43
C ILE A 157 -41.46 -26.77 -6.10
N THR A 158 -42.20 -25.71 -5.74
CA THR A 158 -41.99 -24.37 -6.28
C THR A 158 -40.60 -23.84 -5.90
N LYS A 159 -40.17 -24.02 -4.64
CA LYS A 159 -38.83 -23.63 -4.19
C LYS A 159 -37.73 -24.38 -4.93
N TYR A 160 -37.90 -25.69 -5.12
CA TYR A 160 -36.96 -26.53 -5.86
C TYR A 160 -36.84 -26.07 -7.31
N MET A 161 -37.97 -25.85 -7.99
CA MET A 161 -37.97 -25.37 -9.37
C MET A 161 -37.35 -23.98 -9.50
N ASP A 162 -37.64 -23.06 -8.57
CA ASP A 162 -37.00 -21.72 -8.54
C ASP A 162 -35.47 -21.82 -8.38
N ALA A 163 -34.98 -22.75 -7.56
CA ALA A 163 -33.55 -22.97 -7.38
C ALA A 163 -32.90 -23.60 -8.63
N ALA A 164 -33.55 -24.60 -9.22
CA ALA A 164 -33.12 -25.24 -10.45
C ALA A 164 -33.05 -24.23 -11.61
N TRP A 165 -34.02 -23.31 -11.69
CA TRP A 165 -34.04 -22.27 -12.73
C TRP A 165 -32.89 -21.27 -12.58
N ARG A 166 -32.60 -20.80 -11.35
CA ARG A 166 -31.46 -19.92 -11.07
C ARG A 166 -30.12 -20.57 -11.45
N LEU A 167 -29.95 -21.86 -11.16
CA LEU A 167 -28.74 -22.60 -11.53
C LEU A 167 -28.58 -22.67 -13.06
N LYS A 168 -29.68 -22.95 -13.76
CA LYS A 168 -29.71 -22.98 -15.24
C LYS A 168 -29.29 -21.63 -15.83
N GLU A 169 -29.83 -20.52 -15.34
CA GLU A 169 -29.47 -19.17 -15.80
C GLU A 169 -27.99 -18.86 -15.55
N GLN A 170 -27.43 -19.21 -14.39
CA GLN A 170 -25.99 -19.04 -14.11
C GLN A 170 -25.12 -19.83 -15.09
N THR A 171 -25.48 -21.09 -15.35
CA THR A 171 -24.72 -21.92 -16.30
C THR A 171 -24.79 -21.41 -17.73
N GLN A 172 -25.91 -20.80 -18.15
CA GLN A 172 -26.06 -20.24 -19.49
C GLN A 172 -25.36 -18.88 -19.67
N ASN A 173 -25.25 -18.07 -18.61
CA ASN A 173 -24.56 -16.77 -18.67
C ASN A 173 -23.02 -16.88 -18.56
N LEU A 174 -22.51 -18.04 -18.15
CA LEU A 174 -21.08 -18.34 -18.01
C LEU A 174 -20.49 -19.12 -19.20
N GLY A 175 -21.32 -19.58 -20.14
CA GLY A 175 -20.92 -20.28 -21.38
C GLY A 175 -21.01 -19.37 -22.58
#